data_AF-A0A936IA28-F1
#
_entry.id   AF-A0A936IA28-F1
#
_cell.length_a   1.000
_cell.length_b   1.000
_cell.length_c   1.000
_cell.angle_alpha   90.00
_cell.angle_beta   90.00
_cell.angle_gamma   90.00
#
_symmetry.space_group_name_H-M   'P 1'
#
loop_
_entity.id
_entity.type
_entity.pdbx_description
1 polymer ?
#
loop_
_entity_poly.entity_id
_entity_poly.type
_entity_poly.pdbx_seq_one_letter_code
_entity_poly.pdbx_strand_id
1 'polypeptide(L)'
;MKNSLFAASLKQIMLMLIACFAFSSAHAQFYTRTNCTDPYVQIQGQAGTTLVGRGDDVFFTVNLPFTFNYYCVNYTNIKVSNNGFIVLPSTGTTRALTNTALPTAATQIGAAMYPFWDDLDSGAGTLPSANSGIYSRTDGIAPNRIFTIEWFENGHFNEVSGQHVTFQVKLYETSNQFKFQYLDVFFGGTQVAFDRGLSATVGFENIVATPRENSQLSFNTSFLNNGDCFLFTPPPPACPGFSMPNITVSMAPGTCEANVNLNDYISPRGCTAVFDPPGPTFRGGVTTVTAKNGCITITFTVTVRDLEPPVIIGCPKAVILNLGPGECEASWDAPPLMAMDNCSGTNFGEPK
;
A
#
# COMPACT_ATOMS: atom_id res chain seq x y z
N MET A 1 -72.57 -4.82 -16.81
CA MET A 1 -72.23 -5.07 -15.39
C MET A 1 -70.93 -5.87 -15.35
N LYS A 2 -69.93 -5.33 -14.64
CA LYS A 2 -68.65 -5.95 -14.23
C LYS A 2 -67.64 -6.23 -15.37
N ASN A 3 -66.37 -5.83 -15.33
CA ASN A 3 -65.60 -5.00 -14.40
C ASN A 3 -64.40 -4.45 -15.19
N SER A 4 -64.27 -3.13 -15.19
CA SER A 4 -63.13 -2.37 -15.68
C SER A 4 -61.97 -2.44 -14.69
N LEU A 5 -60.90 -3.18 -14.99
CA LEU A 5 -59.60 -3.06 -14.32
C LEU A 5 -58.47 -3.32 -15.33
N PHE A 6 -58.42 -2.48 -16.36
CA PHE A 6 -57.28 -2.38 -17.28
C PHE A 6 -56.94 -0.90 -17.48
N ALA A 7 -56.39 -0.27 -16.45
CA ALA A 7 -55.56 0.93 -16.54
C ALA A 7 -55.09 1.32 -15.13
N ALA A 8 -53.85 1.82 -15.06
CA ALA A 8 -53.23 2.48 -13.91
C ALA A 8 -52.66 1.58 -12.78
N SER A 9 -51.43 1.11 -12.98
CA SER A 9 -50.26 1.65 -12.24
C SER A 9 -49.06 0.69 -12.31
N LEU A 10 -48.47 0.57 -13.50
CA LEU A 10 -47.12 0.02 -13.68
C LEU A 10 -46.01 0.96 -13.11
N LYS A 11 -46.37 1.83 -12.15
CA LYS A 11 -45.53 2.86 -11.53
C LYS A 11 -45.36 2.69 -10.02
N GLN A 12 -45.89 1.61 -9.43
CA GLN A 12 -45.88 1.41 -7.96
C GLN A 12 -45.54 -0.01 -7.49
N ILE A 13 -44.99 -0.86 -8.37
CA ILE A 13 -44.34 -2.10 -7.94
C ILE A 13 -42.85 -1.83 -7.73
N MET A 14 -42.55 -1.27 -6.56
CA MET A 14 -41.46 -1.74 -5.69
C MET A 14 -40.07 -1.76 -6.35
N LEU A 15 -39.45 -0.62 -6.68
CA LEU A 15 -38.71 0.24 -5.76
C LEU A 15 -38.19 -0.45 -4.46
N MET A 16 -37.64 -1.65 -4.61
CA MET A 16 -36.66 -2.26 -3.69
C MET A 16 -35.57 -2.96 -4.51
N LEU A 17 -35.08 -2.31 -5.57
CA LEU A 17 -33.67 -2.44 -5.88
C LEU A 17 -32.94 -1.70 -4.77
N ILE A 18 -32.64 -2.43 -3.69
CA ILE A 18 -31.46 -2.16 -2.90
C ILE A 18 -30.34 -2.20 -3.93
N ALA A 19 -29.96 -1.01 -4.41
CA ALA A 19 -28.65 -0.81 -4.95
C ALA A 19 -27.72 -1.26 -3.83
N CYS A 20 -27.27 -2.51 -3.93
CA CYS A 20 -26.07 -2.96 -3.29
C CYS A 20 -24.97 -2.12 -3.93
N PHE A 21 -24.87 -0.86 -3.49
CA PHE A 21 -23.60 -0.17 -3.46
C PHE A 21 -22.77 -1.00 -2.48
N ALA A 22 -22.21 -2.08 -3.00
CA ALA A 22 -20.88 -2.45 -2.60
C ALA A 22 -20.08 -1.16 -2.78
N PHE A 23 -19.85 -0.46 -1.68
CA PHE A 23 -18.69 0.39 -1.58
C PHE A 23 -17.51 -0.57 -1.73
N SER A 24 -17.17 -0.95 -2.96
CA SER A 24 -15.79 -1.21 -3.27
C SER A 24 -15.13 0.12 -3.01
N SER A 25 -14.57 0.28 -1.80
CA SER A 25 -13.46 1.19 -1.67
C SER A 25 -12.44 0.65 -2.67
N ALA A 26 -12.41 1.26 -3.84
CA ALA A 26 -11.39 1.02 -4.84
C ALA A 26 -10.09 1.57 -4.24
N HIS A 27 -9.55 0.85 -3.26
CA HIS A 27 -8.16 1.00 -2.90
C HIS A 27 -7.40 0.62 -4.15
N ALA A 28 -6.59 1.55 -4.65
CA ALA A 28 -5.69 1.26 -5.76
C ALA A 28 -4.89 0.00 -5.39
N GLN A 29 -5.12 -1.10 -6.11
CA GLN A 29 -4.39 -2.33 -5.86
C GLN A 29 -2.93 -2.07 -6.24
N PHE A 30 -2.04 -2.12 -5.25
CA PHE A 30 -0.61 -1.89 -5.46
C PHE A 30 -0.04 -2.86 -6.50
N TYR A 31 -0.44 -4.13 -6.45
CA TYR A 31 -0.07 -5.15 -7.43
C TYR A 31 -1.20 -5.42 -8.40
N THR A 32 -0.87 -5.60 -9.68
CA THR A 32 -1.79 -6.13 -10.69
C THR A 32 -1.70 -7.65 -10.71
N ARG A 33 -2.84 -8.34 -10.51
CA ARG A 33 -2.93 -9.81 -10.64
C ARG A 33 -3.29 -10.19 -12.08
N THR A 34 -2.59 -11.18 -12.62
CA THR A 34 -2.95 -11.84 -13.88
C THR A 34 -2.94 -13.36 -13.68
N ASN A 35 -3.92 -14.06 -14.25
CA ASN A 35 -3.89 -15.52 -14.31
C ASN A 35 -2.87 -15.95 -15.36
N CYS A 36 -1.94 -16.81 -14.99
CA CYS A 36 -0.96 -17.39 -15.92
C CYS A 36 -1.36 -18.82 -16.31
N THR A 37 -0.69 -19.34 -17.35
CA THR A 37 -0.85 -20.72 -17.82
C THR A 37 0.47 -21.48 -17.71
N ASP A 38 1.38 -20.99 -16.88
CA ASP A 38 2.70 -21.58 -16.72
C ASP A 38 2.55 -22.94 -16.04
N PRO A 39 3.21 -24.00 -16.55
CA PRO A 39 3.14 -25.30 -15.92
C PRO A 39 3.72 -25.22 -14.50
N TYR A 40 3.17 -26.04 -13.60
CA TYR A 40 3.79 -26.24 -12.29
C TYR A 40 5.11 -26.99 -12.48
N VAL A 41 6.19 -26.45 -11.93
CA VAL A 41 7.50 -27.10 -11.89
C VAL A 41 7.80 -27.41 -10.43
N GLN A 42 7.76 -28.70 -10.09
CA GLN A 42 8.10 -29.18 -8.76
C GLN A 42 9.60 -29.03 -8.52
N ILE A 43 9.99 -28.51 -7.35
CA ILE A 43 11.40 -28.36 -6.97
C ILE A 43 11.87 -29.49 -6.06
N GLN A 44 11.00 -30.09 -5.24
CA GLN A 44 11.34 -31.25 -4.43
C GLN A 44 11.91 -32.38 -5.31
N GLY A 45 13.02 -32.98 -4.87
CA GLY A 45 13.70 -34.08 -5.56
C GLY A 45 14.63 -33.63 -6.71
N GLN A 46 14.68 -32.34 -7.03
CA GLN A 46 15.54 -31.82 -8.07
C GLN A 46 16.90 -31.34 -7.55
N ALA A 47 17.91 -31.30 -8.42
CA ALA A 47 19.24 -30.80 -8.07
C ALA A 47 19.20 -29.31 -7.66
N GLY A 48 19.95 -28.95 -6.61
CA GLY A 48 19.99 -27.58 -6.07
C GLY A 48 18.84 -27.23 -5.12
N THR A 49 17.89 -28.14 -4.90
CA THR A 49 16.83 -27.96 -3.91
C THR A 49 17.33 -28.19 -2.50
N THR A 50 16.92 -27.32 -1.57
CA THR A 50 17.25 -27.38 -0.15
C THR A 50 15.98 -27.57 0.66
N LEU A 51 15.97 -28.52 1.60
CA LEU A 51 14.92 -28.62 2.62
C LEU A 51 15.05 -27.43 3.56
N VAL A 52 14.02 -26.57 3.59
CA VAL A 52 13.92 -25.45 4.53
C VAL A 52 13.55 -25.97 5.92
N GLY A 53 12.58 -26.89 5.99
CA GLY A 53 12.16 -27.47 7.25
C GLY A 53 10.84 -28.24 7.16
N ARG A 54 10.42 -28.75 8.32
CA ARG A 54 9.20 -29.53 8.56
C ARG A 54 8.67 -29.26 9.94
N GLY A 55 7.38 -29.52 10.14
CA GLY A 55 6.72 -29.51 11.45
C GLY A 55 5.36 -28.84 11.41
N ASP A 56 4.85 -28.64 12.61
CA ASP A 56 3.59 -27.99 12.94
C ASP A 56 3.87 -26.68 13.71
N ASP A 57 3.15 -25.61 13.40
CA ASP A 57 3.28 -24.28 14.01
C ASP A 57 4.71 -23.73 14.12
N VAL A 58 5.51 -23.88 13.06
CA VAL A 58 6.92 -23.53 13.00
C VAL A 58 7.26 -22.49 11.92
N PHE A 59 8.26 -21.67 12.23
CA PHE A 59 8.83 -20.69 11.31
C PHE A 59 10.29 -20.98 11.00
N PHE A 60 10.67 -20.82 9.74
CA PHE A 60 12.03 -20.94 9.27
C PHE A 60 12.51 -19.61 8.70
N THR A 61 13.72 -19.19 9.07
CA THR A 61 14.36 -18.03 8.47
C THR A 61 15.11 -18.45 7.21
N VAL A 62 14.82 -17.77 6.10
CA VAL A 62 15.43 -18.04 4.79
C VAL A 62 16.06 -16.77 4.25
N ASN A 63 17.36 -16.84 3.94
CA ASN A 63 18.06 -15.76 3.25
C ASN A 63 17.68 -15.78 1.77
N LEU A 64 17.34 -14.62 1.22
CA LEU A 64 17.02 -14.50 -0.19
C LEU A 64 18.32 -14.47 -1.01
N PRO A 65 18.36 -15.15 -2.16
CA PRO A 65 19.54 -15.15 -3.05
C PRO A 65 19.76 -13.79 -3.75
N PHE A 66 18.76 -12.91 -3.72
CA PHE A 66 18.78 -11.54 -4.22
C PHE A 66 17.90 -10.65 -3.34
N THR A 67 18.12 -9.35 -3.40
CA THR A 67 17.21 -8.37 -2.79
C THR A 67 15.87 -8.40 -3.50
N PHE A 68 14.78 -8.61 -2.76
CA PHE A 68 13.42 -8.56 -3.30
C PHE A 68 12.70 -7.31 -2.79
N ASN A 69 12.19 -6.49 -3.71
CA ASN A 69 11.38 -5.33 -3.36
C ASN A 69 9.91 -5.74 -3.22
N TYR A 70 9.33 -5.52 -2.05
CA TYR A 70 7.93 -5.80 -1.78
C TYR A 70 7.29 -4.61 -1.06
N TYR A 71 6.29 -4.00 -1.70
CA TYR A 71 5.68 -2.74 -1.24
C TYR A 71 6.73 -1.67 -0.97
N CYS A 72 7.69 -1.52 -1.89
CA CYS A 72 8.74 -0.50 -1.84
C CYS A 72 9.78 -0.70 -0.75
N VAL A 73 9.72 -1.80 -0.01
CA VAL A 73 10.72 -2.18 0.99
C VAL A 73 11.59 -3.29 0.41
N ASN A 74 12.91 -3.12 0.52
CA ASN A 74 13.88 -4.12 0.09
C ASN A 74 14.10 -5.15 1.20
N TYR A 75 13.91 -6.42 0.88
CA TYR A 75 14.12 -7.54 1.78
C TYR A 75 15.28 -8.40 1.30
N THR A 76 16.09 -8.87 2.24
CA THR A 76 17.21 -9.81 2.02
C THR A 76 17.00 -11.14 2.73
N ASN A 77 15.96 -11.23 3.55
CA ASN A 77 15.51 -12.46 4.21
C ASN A 77 14.00 -12.41 4.44
N ILE A 78 13.44 -13.59 4.70
CA ILE A 78 12.03 -13.81 4.98
C ILE A 78 11.90 -14.83 6.12
N LYS A 79 10.71 -14.88 6.73
CA LYS A 79 10.28 -16.05 7.49
C LYS A 79 9.25 -16.85 6.71
N VAL A 80 9.43 -18.16 6.67
CA VAL A 80 8.52 -19.11 6.03
C VAL A 80 7.82 -19.92 7.11
N SER A 81 6.50 -19.93 7.11
CA SER A 81 5.68 -20.74 8.00
C SER A 81 5.33 -22.06 7.33
N ASN A 82 5.30 -23.16 8.09
CA ASN A 82 4.71 -24.43 7.63
C ASN A 82 3.22 -24.25 7.28
N ASN A 83 2.52 -23.34 7.94
CA ASN A 83 1.12 -22.97 7.70
C ASN A 83 0.88 -22.23 6.37
N GLY A 84 1.77 -22.40 5.38
CA GLY A 84 1.54 -22.05 3.98
C GLY A 84 1.65 -20.56 3.62
N PHE A 85 2.49 -19.82 4.34
CA PHE A 85 2.73 -18.40 4.08
C PHE A 85 4.15 -17.94 4.37
N ILE A 86 4.51 -16.77 3.84
CA ILE A 86 5.76 -16.06 4.16
C ILE A 86 5.48 -14.68 4.75
N VAL A 87 6.34 -14.23 5.66
CA VAL A 87 6.29 -12.91 6.28
C VAL A 87 7.60 -12.18 6.05
N LEU A 88 7.49 -10.90 5.74
CA LEU A 88 8.57 -9.96 5.47
C LEU A 88 8.49 -8.84 6.54
N PRO A 89 9.04 -9.10 7.76
CA PRO A 89 10.28 -8.45 8.17
C PRO A 89 11.23 -9.34 9.00
N SER A 90 12.50 -8.94 9.01
CA SER A 90 13.66 -9.70 9.54
C SER A 90 13.76 -9.79 11.07
N THR A 91 13.00 -9.01 11.83
CA THR A 91 13.10 -8.94 13.29
C THR A 91 11.74 -9.04 13.96
N GLY A 92 11.46 -10.20 14.56
CA GLY A 92 10.19 -10.49 15.24
C GLY A 92 9.06 -10.82 14.27
N THR A 93 8.31 -11.88 14.57
CA THR A 93 7.09 -12.22 13.83
C THR A 93 5.99 -12.51 14.83
N THR A 94 4.89 -11.76 14.74
CA THR A 94 3.65 -11.98 15.47
C THR A 94 2.56 -12.38 14.49
N ARG A 95 2.83 -13.38 13.64
CA ARG A 95 1.81 -13.88 12.71
C ARG A 95 1.01 -14.98 13.37
N ALA A 96 -0.31 -14.94 13.24
CA ALA A 96 -1.17 -15.99 13.78
C ALA A 96 -0.90 -17.31 13.04
N LEU A 97 -1.12 -18.39 13.77
CA LEU A 97 -0.95 -19.76 13.27
C LEU A 97 -2.22 -20.17 12.48
N THR A 98 -3.39 -19.83 13.00
CA THR A 98 -4.69 -19.96 12.32
C THR A 98 -4.97 -18.81 11.36
N ASN A 99 -5.57 -19.13 10.22
CA ASN A 99 -5.89 -18.17 9.18
C ASN A 99 -7.01 -17.21 9.55
N THR A 100 -6.94 -15.99 9.00
CA THR A 100 -7.98 -14.96 9.14
C THR A 100 -8.26 -14.29 7.80
N ALA A 101 -9.37 -13.57 7.70
CA ALA A 101 -9.58 -12.62 6.62
C ALA A 101 -8.47 -11.55 6.60
N LEU A 102 -8.16 -11.04 5.41
CA LEU A 102 -7.25 -9.92 5.18
C LEU A 102 -8.03 -8.59 5.13
N PRO A 103 -7.43 -7.48 5.60
CA PRO A 103 -6.11 -7.42 6.21
C PRO A 103 -6.11 -8.06 7.60
N THR A 104 -4.98 -8.66 7.97
CA THR A 104 -4.82 -9.23 9.31
C THR A 104 -4.86 -8.16 10.39
N ALA A 105 -5.08 -8.57 11.64
CA ALA A 105 -5.08 -7.66 12.79
C ALA A 105 -3.79 -6.80 12.83
N ALA A 106 -3.92 -5.52 13.17
CA ALA A 106 -2.81 -4.58 13.17
C ALA A 106 -1.64 -4.97 14.11
N THR A 107 -1.90 -5.82 15.10
CA THR A 107 -0.90 -6.42 16.00
C THR A 107 0.01 -7.44 15.33
N GLN A 108 -0.39 -7.97 14.18
CA GLN A 108 0.44 -8.84 13.35
C GLN A 108 1.35 -7.96 12.50
N ILE A 109 2.66 -8.02 12.78
CA ILE A 109 3.66 -7.15 12.17
C ILE A 109 4.26 -7.83 10.95
N GLY A 110 4.39 -7.08 9.86
CA GLY A 110 5.02 -7.54 8.63
C GLY A 110 4.13 -7.47 7.41
N ALA A 111 4.76 -7.26 6.26
CA ALA A 111 4.12 -7.57 5.00
C ALA A 111 4.12 -9.10 4.83
N ALA A 112 3.18 -9.66 4.09
CA ALA A 112 3.08 -11.11 3.98
C ALA A 112 2.43 -11.56 2.68
N MET A 113 2.78 -12.77 2.27
CA MET A 113 2.17 -13.47 1.16
C MET A 113 1.63 -14.80 1.67
N TYR A 114 0.37 -15.07 1.35
CA TYR A 114 -0.39 -16.24 1.77
C TYR A 114 -0.80 -17.04 0.53
N PRO A 115 0.09 -17.89 -0.05
CA PRO A 115 -0.30 -18.79 -1.13
C PRO A 115 -1.42 -19.75 -0.70
N PHE A 116 -1.36 -20.27 0.53
CA PHE A 116 -2.37 -21.15 1.11
C PHE A 116 -2.24 -21.09 2.63
N TRP A 117 -2.70 -20.03 3.27
CA TRP A 117 -2.60 -19.94 4.73
C TRP A 117 -3.69 -20.74 5.40
N ASP A 118 -3.29 -21.83 6.04
CA ASP A 118 -4.15 -22.73 6.79
C ASP A 118 -3.33 -23.42 7.89
N ASP A 119 -3.98 -24.21 8.72
CA ASP A 119 -3.35 -25.01 9.77
C ASP A 119 -2.76 -26.30 9.15
N LEU A 120 -1.50 -26.24 8.72
CA LEU A 120 -0.84 -27.28 7.92
C LEU A 120 0.27 -27.97 8.72
N ASP A 121 0.42 -29.28 8.55
CA ASP A 121 1.51 -30.04 9.15
C ASP A 121 2.30 -30.82 8.08
N SER A 122 3.61 -30.90 8.31
CA SER A 122 4.57 -31.64 7.50
C SER A 122 5.52 -32.49 8.36
N GLY A 123 5.11 -32.76 9.60
CA GLY A 123 5.87 -33.40 10.65
C GLY A 123 6.39 -34.79 10.32
N ALA A 124 7.52 -35.15 10.93
CA ALA A 124 8.21 -36.40 10.65
C ALA A 124 7.69 -37.54 11.55
N GLY A 125 6.89 -38.44 10.97
CA GLY A 125 6.49 -39.68 11.64
C GLY A 125 6.07 -40.80 10.71
N THR A 126 5.22 -40.49 9.72
CA THR A 126 4.77 -41.38 8.64
C THR A 126 3.73 -40.71 7.75
N LEU A 127 3.12 -39.60 8.19
CA LEU A 127 2.07 -38.86 7.51
C LEU A 127 2.49 -37.40 7.27
N PRO A 128 1.88 -36.70 6.30
CA PRO A 128 1.08 -37.29 5.21
C PRO A 128 1.96 -38.05 4.19
N SER A 129 3.27 -37.78 4.15
CA SER A 129 4.27 -38.49 3.34
C SER A 129 5.67 -38.39 3.92
N ALA A 130 6.57 -39.33 3.60
CA ALA A 130 7.96 -39.31 4.08
C ALA A 130 8.77 -38.10 3.54
N ASN A 131 8.34 -37.50 2.44
CA ASN A 131 9.05 -36.42 1.75
C ASN A 131 8.36 -35.05 1.87
N SER A 132 7.27 -34.97 2.64
CA SER A 132 6.53 -33.73 2.91
C SER A 132 7.42 -32.59 3.43
N GLY A 133 6.99 -31.35 3.30
CA GLY A 133 7.66 -30.22 3.95
C GLY A 133 7.93 -29.06 3.02
N ILE A 134 8.80 -28.18 3.48
CA ILE A 134 9.06 -26.91 2.81
C ILE A 134 10.42 -26.97 2.15
N TYR A 135 10.46 -26.72 0.85
CA TYR A 135 11.67 -26.73 0.04
C TYR A 135 11.92 -25.36 -0.57
N SER A 136 13.18 -25.07 -0.85
CA SER A 136 13.56 -23.88 -1.60
C SER A 136 14.58 -24.19 -2.69
N ARG A 137 14.53 -23.43 -3.77
CA ARG A 137 15.49 -23.54 -4.88
C ARG A 137 15.62 -22.21 -5.59
N THR A 138 16.84 -21.90 -6.02
CA THR A 138 17.12 -20.77 -6.92
C THR A 138 17.43 -21.30 -8.31
N ASP A 139 16.69 -20.81 -9.30
CA ASP A 139 16.92 -21.12 -10.71
C ASP A 139 17.39 -19.87 -11.48
N GLY A 140 18.09 -20.09 -12.59
CA GLY A 140 18.61 -19.04 -13.44
C GLY A 140 19.97 -18.47 -12.99
N ILE A 141 20.39 -17.41 -13.65
CA ILE A 141 21.64 -16.69 -13.38
C ILE A 141 21.33 -15.21 -13.16
N ALA A 142 22.12 -14.52 -12.34
CA ALA A 142 21.91 -13.10 -12.09
C ALA A 142 22.01 -12.29 -13.41
N PRO A 143 21.17 -11.25 -13.60
CA PRO A 143 20.14 -10.72 -12.71
C PRO A 143 18.73 -11.33 -12.93
N ASN A 144 18.63 -12.49 -13.58
CA ASN A 144 17.39 -13.14 -13.98
C ASN A 144 17.10 -14.41 -13.16
N ARG A 145 17.38 -14.38 -11.84
CA ARG A 145 17.10 -15.51 -10.97
C ARG A 145 15.64 -15.56 -10.55
N ILE A 146 15.17 -16.77 -10.27
CA ILE A 146 13.87 -17.06 -9.69
C ILE A 146 14.11 -17.83 -8.39
N PHE A 147 13.61 -17.31 -7.28
CA PHE A 147 13.65 -18.01 -6.00
C PHE A 147 12.29 -18.62 -5.71
N THR A 148 12.24 -19.94 -5.55
CA THR A 148 11.03 -20.72 -5.33
C THR A 148 11.01 -21.25 -3.90
N ILE A 149 9.86 -21.15 -3.24
CA ILE A 149 9.55 -21.79 -1.96
C ILE A 149 8.32 -22.67 -2.21
N GLU A 150 8.45 -23.96 -1.95
CA GLU A 150 7.45 -24.98 -2.22
C GLU A 150 7.04 -25.66 -0.91
N TRP A 151 5.74 -25.70 -0.65
CA TRP A 151 5.14 -26.58 0.35
C TRP A 151 4.73 -27.85 -0.40
N PHE A 152 5.55 -28.89 -0.27
CA PHE A 152 5.39 -30.15 -0.97
C PHE A 152 4.69 -31.16 -0.05
N GLU A 153 3.57 -31.73 -0.51
CA GLU A 153 2.78 -32.75 0.21
C GLU A 153 2.55 -32.38 1.69
N ASN A 154 2.13 -31.14 1.97
CA ASN A 154 1.80 -30.71 3.34
C ASN A 154 0.36 -31.13 3.66
N GLY A 155 0.17 -31.77 4.82
CA GLY A 155 -1.14 -32.20 5.32
C GLY A 155 -1.82 -31.06 6.05
N HIS A 156 -3.11 -31.23 6.34
CA HIS A 156 -3.77 -30.41 7.35
C HIS A 156 -3.33 -30.88 8.75
N PHE A 157 -3.41 -30.05 9.79
CA PHE A 157 -2.86 -30.31 11.14
C PHE A 157 -3.27 -31.66 11.75
N ASN A 158 -4.44 -32.18 11.37
CA ASN A 158 -4.95 -33.48 11.80
C ASN A 158 -4.53 -34.62 10.85
N GLU A 159 -3.32 -34.52 10.28
CA GLU A 159 -2.68 -35.32 9.24
C GLU A 159 -3.37 -36.65 8.89
N VAL A 160 -3.68 -36.86 7.61
CA VAL A 160 -4.19 -38.15 7.10
C VAL A 160 -3.31 -38.62 5.93
N SER A 161 -2.96 -39.90 5.93
CA SER A 161 -2.09 -40.50 4.91
C SER A 161 -2.58 -40.24 3.50
N GLY A 162 -1.69 -39.69 2.66
CA GLY A 162 -1.99 -39.39 1.26
C GLY A 162 -3.04 -38.29 1.04
N GLN A 163 -3.41 -37.54 2.10
CA GLN A 163 -4.29 -36.37 2.00
C GLN A 163 -3.46 -35.13 2.32
N HIS A 164 -3.02 -34.45 1.27
CA HIS A 164 -2.08 -33.34 1.36
C HIS A 164 -2.25 -32.38 0.19
N VAL A 165 -1.65 -31.20 0.30
CA VAL A 165 -1.60 -30.19 -0.76
C VAL A 165 -0.17 -29.89 -1.17
N THR A 166 0.00 -29.43 -2.41
CA THR A 166 1.29 -29.03 -2.96
C THR A 166 1.17 -27.72 -3.75
N PHE A 167 1.89 -26.69 -3.29
CA PHE A 167 1.84 -25.34 -3.85
C PHE A 167 3.15 -24.60 -3.63
N GLN A 168 3.34 -23.48 -4.34
CA GLN A 168 4.58 -22.71 -4.24
C GLN A 168 4.37 -21.21 -4.40
N VAL A 169 5.29 -20.44 -3.82
CA VAL A 169 5.53 -19.03 -4.16
C VAL A 169 6.85 -18.89 -4.90
N LYS A 170 6.87 -18.07 -5.94
CA LYS A 170 8.08 -17.75 -6.73
C LYS A 170 8.32 -16.26 -6.70
N LEU A 171 9.57 -15.85 -6.43
CA LEU A 171 10.04 -14.46 -6.43
C LEU A 171 10.98 -14.25 -7.61
N TYR A 172 10.84 -13.14 -8.33
CA TYR A 172 11.60 -12.83 -9.54
C TYR A 172 12.57 -11.65 -9.29
N GLU A 173 13.87 -11.86 -9.53
CA GLU A 173 14.95 -10.95 -9.15
C GLU A 173 14.81 -9.52 -9.73
N THR A 174 14.80 -9.38 -11.05
CA THR A 174 14.78 -8.04 -11.69
C THR A 174 13.40 -7.39 -11.64
N SER A 175 12.34 -8.17 -11.91
CA SER A 175 11.00 -7.61 -12.04
C SER A 175 10.30 -7.36 -10.71
N ASN A 176 10.80 -7.95 -9.61
CA ASN A 176 10.13 -7.98 -8.30
C ASN A 176 8.68 -8.48 -8.36
N GLN A 177 8.36 -9.25 -9.40
CA GLN A 177 7.11 -10.00 -9.48
C GLN A 177 7.15 -11.15 -8.49
N PHE A 178 5.97 -11.56 -8.03
CA PHE A 178 5.82 -12.83 -7.34
C PHE A 178 4.66 -13.62 -7.93
N LYS A 179 4.69 -14.93 -7.72
CA LYS A 179 3.71 -15.85 -8.33
C LYS A 179 3.30 -16.93 -7.35
N PHE A 180 2.01 -17.22 -7.29
CA PHE A 180 1.49 -18.43 -6.65
C PHE A 180 1.19 -19.47 -7.72
N GLN A 181 1.58 -20.72 -7.50
CA GLN A 181 1.22 -21.85 -8.35
C GLN A 181 0.79 -23.04 -7.49
N TYR A 182 -0.17 -23.80 -7.99
CA TYR A 182 -0.79 -24.89 -7.26
C TYR A 182 -0.71 -26.17 -8.09
N LEU A 183 0.00 -27.19 -7.58
CA LEU A 183 0.01 -28.52 -8.19
C LEU A 183 -1.21 -29.31 -7.73
N ASP A 184 -1.44 -29.29 -6.42
CA ASP A 184 -2.52 -30.01 -5.77
C ASP A 184 -3.13 -29.18 -4.63
N VAL A 185 -4.43 -28.98 -4.67
CA VAL A 185 -5.22 -28.27 -3.64
C VAL A 185 -6.35 -29.13 -3.09
N PHE A 186 -6.36 -30.43 -3.37
CA PHE A 186 -7.34 -31.36 -2.83
C PHE A 186 -6.66 -32.25 -1.80
N PHE A 187 -7.01 -32.09 -0.53
CA PHE A 187 -6.66 -33.10 0.47
C PHE A 187 -7.41 -34.41 0.16
N GLY A 188 -8.67 -34.31 -0.25
CA GLY A 188 -9.50 -35.44 -0.65
C GLY A 188 -9.88 -36.36 0.51
N GLY A 189 -10.46 -37.52 0.19
CA GLY A 189 -10.81 -38.56 1.16
C GLY A 189 -11.68 -38.06 2.31
N THR A 190 -11.18 -38.16 3.53
CA THR A 190 -11.86 -37.71 4.76
C THR A 190 -11.70 -36.21 5.02
N GLN A 191 -10.77 -35.55 4.32
CA GLN A 191 -10.45 -34.13 4.46
C GLN A 191 -11.01 -33.26 3.33
N VAL A 192 -11.98 -33.77 2.56
CA VAL A 192 -12.71 -33.04 1.50
C VAL A 192 -13.28 -31.68 1.96
N ALA A 193 -13.54 -31.50 3.26
CA ALA A 193 -13.98 -30.22 3.81
C ALA A 193 -12.94 -29.09 3.72
N PHE A 194 -11.67 -29.41 3.44
CA PHE A 194 -10.57 -28.45 3.30
C PHE A 194 -10.14 -28.24 1.84
N ASP A 195 -10.69 -29.02 0.91
CA ASP A 195 -10.35 -28.97 -0.52
C ASP A 195 -10.50 -27.56 -1.08
N ARG A 196 -9.62 -27.20 -2.03
CA ARG A 196 -9.69 -25.96 -2.82
C ARG A 196 -9.58 -24.68 -1.97
N GLY A 197 -9.03 -24.79 -0.76
CA GLY A 197 -8.88 -23.70 0.19
C GLY A 197 -10.16 -23.38 0.97
N LEU A 198 -11.05 -24.35 1.17
CA LEU A 198 -12.30 -24.18 1.94
C LEU A 198 -12.09 -23.71 3.39
N SER A 199 -10.90 -23.91 3.95
CA SER A 199 -10.46 -23.43 5.28
C SER A 199 -9.30 -22.44 5.20
N ALA A 200 -8.81 -22.10 4.00
CA ALA A 200 -7.58 -21.34 3.83
C ALA A 200 -7.82 -19.85 3.50
N THR A 201 -6.84 -19.02 3.82
CA THR A 201 -6.70 -17.66 3.29
C THR A 201 -5.71 -17.63 2.14
N VAL A 202 -6.11 -17.09 1.00
CA VAL A 202 -5.21 -16.80 -0.14
C VAL A 202 -5.16 -15.30 -0.36
N GLY A 203 -3.96 -14.73 -0.39
CA GLY A 203 -3.80 -13.29 -0.55
C GLY A 203 -2.44 -12.77 -0.16
N PHE A 204 -2.35 -11.46 0.01
CA PHE A 204 -1.12 -10.79 0.43
C PHE A 204 -1.43 -9.40 1.01
N GLU A 205 -0.51 -8.84 1.80
CA GLU A 205 -0.71 -7.55 2.49
C GLU A 205 0.60 -6.81 2.80
N ASN A 206 0.49 -5.50 3.00
CA ASN A 206 1.58 -4.55 3.26
C ASN A 206 1.92 -4.39 4.77
N ILE A 207 3.11 -3.84 5.05
CA ILE A 207 3.68 -3.51 6.37
C ILE A 207 3.37 -2.08 6.83
N VAL A 208 2.10 -1.68 7.02
CA VAL A 208 1.82 -0.35 7.60
C VAL A 208 0.55 -0.35 8.47
N ALA A 209 0.43 0.63 9.37
CA ALA A 209 -0.78 0.91 10.15
C ALA A 209 -1.91 1.44 9.24
N THR A 210 -3.14 1.11 9.60
CA THR A 210 -4.40 1.15 8.85
C THR A 210 -4.71 2.42 8.03
N PRO A 211 -5.40 2.28 6.86
CA PRO A 211 -5.82 1.03 6.23
C PRO A 211 -4.64 0.31 5.54
N ARG A 212 -4.50 -1.00 5.80
CA ARG A 212 -3.47 -1.84 5.17
C ARG A 212 -3.85 -2.13 3.74
N GLU A 213 -2.98 -1.76 2.80
CA GLU A 213 -3.06 -2.29 1.45
C GLU A 213 -2.95 -3.81 1.51
N ASN A 214 -3.98 -4.48 1.02
CA ASN A 214 -4.07 -5.93 0.98
C ASN A 214 -4.84 -6.37 -0.26
N SER A 215 -4.73 -7.65 -0.57
CA SER A 215 -5.54 -8.29 -1.59
C SER A 215 -5.89 -9.69 -1.11
N GLN A 216 -7.14 -9.86 -0.69
CA GLN A 216 -7.72 -11.17 -0.41
C GLN A 216 -8.26 -11.78 -1.70
N LEU A 217 -7.72 -12.92 -2.11
CA LEU A 217 -8.25 -13.71 -3.21
C LEU A 217 -9.36 -14.65 -2.71
N SER A 218 -9.14 -15.28 -1.55
CA SER A 218 -10.12 -16.12 -0.87
C SER A 218 -9.90 -16.14 0.65
N PHE A 219 -10.96 -16.46 1.38
CA PHE A 219 -10.93 -16.77 2.81
C PHE A 219 -12.05 -17.75 3.10
N ASN A 220 -11.70 -18.96 3.52
CA ASN A 220 -12.65 -20.03 3.86
C ASN A 220 -13.69 -20.29 2.75
N THR A 221 -13.21 -20.31 1.50
CA THR A 221 -14.06 -20.49 0.32
C THR A 221 -13.34 -21.35 -0.70
N SER A 222 -14.08 -22.27 -1.33
CA SER A 222 -13.61 -23.02 -2.49
C SER A 222 -13.28 -22.06 -3.64
N PHE A 223 -12.00 -21.82 -3.86
CA PHE A 223 -11.50 -20.84 -4.84
C PHE A 223 -10.47 -21.47 -5.78
N LEU A 224 -9.60 -22.32 -5.24
CA LEU A 224 -8.46 -22.87 -5.97
C LEU A 224 -8.83 -24.10 -6.81
N ASN A 225 -8.03 -24.34 -7.85
CA ASN A 225 -8.01 -25.56 -8.65
C ASN A 225 -6.55 -26.00 -8.87
N ASN A 226 -6.35 -27.30 -9.12
CA ASN A 226 -5.06 -27.80 -9.56
C ASN A 226 -4.67 -27.12 -10.88
N GLY A 227 -3.42 -26.65 -10.96
CA GLY A 227 -2.91 -25.90 -12.10
C GLY A 227 -3.17 -24.39 -12.05
N ASP A 228 -3.88 -23.87 -11.04
CA ASP A 228 -4.04 -22.43 -10.89
C ASP A 228 -2.67 -21.73 -10.76
N CYS A 229 -2.60 -20.55 -11.37
CA CYS A 229 -1.38 -19.76 -11.47
C CYS A 229 -1.75 -18.27 -11.40
N PHE A 230 -1.25 -17.58 -10.37
CA PHE A 230 -1.49 -16.15 -10.17
C PHE A 230 -0.17 -15.40 -10.16
N LEU A 231 0.07 -14.59 -11.19
CA LEU A 231 1.20 -13.68 -11.28
C LEU A 231 0.79 -12.31 -10.72
N PHE A 232 1.57 -11.81 -9.78
CA PHE A 232 1.40 -10.49 -9.18
C PHE A 232 2.54 -9.60 -9.65
N THR A 233 2.17 -8.55 -10.37
CA THR A 233 3.12 -7.60 -10.92
C THR A 233 3.11 -6.34 -10.07
N PRO A 234 4.25 -5.91 -9.51
CA PRO A 234 4.33 -4.62 -8.84
C PRO A 234 3.87 -3.54 -9.83
N PRO A 235 3.43 -2.37 -9.33
CA PRO A 235 3.14 -1.28 -10.24
C PRO A 235 4.43 -1.02 -11.04
N PRO A 236 4.35 -0.75 -12.35
CA PRO A 236 5.52 -0.32 -13.10
C PRO A 236 6.23 0.77 -12.28
N PRO A 237 7.58 0.87 -12.28
CA PRO A 237 8.20 2.09 -11.82
C PRO A 237 7.59 3.22 -12.65
N ALA A 238 6.62 3.93 -12.06
CA ALA A 238 5.59 4.58 -12.86
C ALA A 238 6.17 5.75 -13.66
N CYS A 239 7.37 6.19 -13.28
CA CYS A 239 8.29 6.90 -14.15
C CYS A 239 9.78 6.78 -13.74
N PRO A 240 10.64 6.20 -14.60
CA PRO A 240 12.09 6.33 -14.45
C PRO A 240 12.51 7.80 -14.47
N GLY A 241 13.30 8.23 -13.48
CA GLY A 241 13.74 9.61 -13.35
C GLY A 241 12.69 10.57 -12.75
N PHE A 242 11.66 10.04 -12.08
CA PHE A 242 10.67 10.84 -11.37
C PHE A 242 11.35 11.88 -10.47
N SER A 243 11.06 13.15 -10.73
CA SER A 243 11.63 14.28 -10.02
C SER A 243 10.66 15.46 -10.00
N MET A 244 10.81 16.29 -8.96
CA MET A 244 10.06 17.51 -8.73
C MET A 244 11.04 18.61 -8.33
N PRO A 245 10.98 19.81 -8.93
CA PRO A 245 11.75 20.95 -8.49
C PRO A 245 11.12 21.61 -7.26
N ASN A 246 11.90 22.44 -6.56
CA ASN A 246 11.33 23.41 -5.62
C ASN A 246 10.50 24.44 -6.39
N ILE A 247 9.31 24.76 -5.87
CA ILE A 247 8.35 25.66 -6.50
C ILE A 247 8.35 26.98 -5.71
N THR A 248 8.31 28.11 -6.43
CA THR A 248 8.12 29.42 -5.83
C THR A 248 7.01 30.17 -6.57
N VAL A 249 5.98 30.58 -5.83
CA VAL A 249 4.85 31.36 -6.34
C VAL A 249 4.61 32.57 -5.44
N SER A 250 3.88 33.55 -5.96
CA SER A 250 3.46 34.72 -5.20
C SER A 250 1.96 34.68 -4.97
N MET A 251 1.54 35.25 -3.86
CA MET A 251 0.13 35.41 -3.47
C MET A 251 -0.54 36.45 -4.38
N ALA A 252 -1.82 36.28 -4.68
CA ALA A 252 -2.58 37.32 -5.37
C ALA A 252 -2.89 38.47 -4.37
N PRO A 253 -3.01 39.72 -4.84
CA PRO A 253 -3.38 40.83 -3.96
C PRO A 253 -4.66 40.54 -3.16
N GLY A 254 -4.61 40.79 -1.85
CA GLY A 254 -5.71 40.56 -0.92
C GLY A 254 -5.96 39.09 -0.53
N THR A 255 -5.05 38.16 -0.84
CA THR A 255 -5.20 36.72 -0.53
C THR A 255 -4.06 36.17 0.32
N CYS A 256 -4.36 35.18 1.18
CA CYS A 256 -3.34 34.53 2.03
C CYS A 256 -2.91 33.13 1.61
N GLU A 257 -3.27 32.75 0.40
CA GLU A 257 -3.00 31.43 -0.16
C GLU A 257 -2.69 31.55 -1.65
N ALA A 258 -1.84 30.67 -2.16
CA ALA A 258 -1.58 30.51 -3.59
C ALA A 258 -2.02 29.12 -4.05
N ASN A 259 -2.65 29.06 -5.22
CA ASN A 259 -2.98 27.80 -5.88
C ASN A 259 -1.82 27.36 -6.76
N VAL A 260 -1.31 26.16 -6.52
CA VAL A 260 -0.23 25.52 -7.27
C VAL A 260 -0.73 24.17 -7.77
N ASN A 261 -0.82 24.02 -9.09
CA ASN A 261 -1.06 22.71 -9.69
C ASN A 261 0.26 21.92 -9.73
N LEU A 262 0.47 21.07 -8.73
CA LEU A 262 1.70 20.29 -8.59
C LEU A 262 1.96 19.35 -9.78
N ASN A 263 0.93 18.93 -10.51
CA ASN A 263 1.08 18.04 -11.66
C ASN A 263 1.88 18.68 -12.82
N ASP A 264 1.90 20.03 -12.90
CA ASP A 264 2.61 20.74 -13.97
C ASP A 264 4.14 20.69 -13.82
N TYR A 265 4.63 20.31 -12.64
CA TYR A 265 6.05 20.29 -12.29
C TYR A 265 6.64 18.88 -12.30
N ILE A 266 5.82 17.86 -12.59
CA ILE A 266 6.26 16.48 -12.64
C ILE A 266 7.16 16.25 -13.86
N SER A 267 8.32 15.63 -13.62
CA SER A 267 9.24 15.19 -14.66
C SER A 267 9.54 13.69 -14.51
N PRO A 268 9.56 12.89 -15.60
CA PRO A 268 9.16 13.24 -16.98
C PRO A 268 7.66 13.62 -17.12
N ARG A 269 7.24 14.20 -18.25
CA ARG A 269 5.80 14.43 -18.50
C ARG A 269 5.05 13.11 -18.64
N GLY A 270 3.82 13.06 -18.13
CA GLY A 270 2.93 11.89 -18.19
C GLY A 270 2.98 10.99 -16.96
N CYS A 271 3.87 11.26 -16.01
CA CYS A 271 3.88 10.59 -14.72
C CYS A 271 2.78 11.15 -13.81
N THR A 272 2.27 10.31 -12.91
CA THR A 272 1.30 10.70 -11.88
C THR A 272 1.95 10.64 -10.50
N ALA A 273 1.49 11.44 -9.55
CA ALA A 273 1.96 11.38 -8.17
C ALA A 273 0.83 11.62 -7.18
N VAL A 274 0.95 11.00 -6.02
CA VAL A 274 0.15 11.33 -4.84
C VAL A 274 0.96 12.31 -4.00
N PHE A 275 0.35 13.45 -3.66
CA PHE A 275 1.00 14.52 -2.90
C PHE A 275 0.51 14.56 -1.45
N ASP A 276 1.42 14.88 -0.53
CA ASP A 276 1.12 15.17 0.87
C ASP A 276 1.93 16.40 1.35
N PRO A 277 1.28 17.53 1.67
CA PRO A 277 -0.16 17.77 1.57
C PRO A 277 -0.64 17.70 0.10
N PRO A 278 -1.92 17.36 -0.15
CA PRO A 278 -2.44 17.09 -1.49
C PRO A 278 -2.48 18.29 -2.44
N GLY A 279 -2.31 19.52 -1.93
CA GLY A 279 -2.56 20.74 -2.70
C GLY A 279 -4.04 20.87 -3.11
N PRO A 280 -4.38 21.79 -4.03
CA PRO A 280 -3.50 22.73 -4.73
C PRO A 280 -3.20 24.01 -3.92
N THR A 281 -3.86 24.23 -2.79
CA THR A 281 -3.81 25.50 -2.07
C THR A 281 -2.73 25.47 -0.98
N PHE A 282 -1.84 26.46 -0.99
CA PHE A 282 -0.74 26.60 -0.05
C PHE A 282 -0.77 27.97 0.63
N ARG A 283 -0.59 28.02 1.94
CA ARG A 283 -0.48 29.28 2.71
C ARG A 283 0.87 29.94 2.51
N GLY A 284 0.91 31.26 2.78
CA GLY A 284 2.15 32.03 2.82
C GLY A 284 3.24 31.34 3.65
N GLY A 285 4.48 31.37 3.15
CA GLY A 285 5.63 30.70 3.76
C GLY A 285 6.13 29.50 2.96
N VAL A 286 6.81 28.57 3.64
CA VAL A 286 7.43 27.39 3.03
C VAL A 286 6.68 26.14 3.48
N THR A 287 6.10 25.41 2.52
CA THR A 287 5.48 24.09 2.76
C THR A 287 6.38 23.01 2.17
N THR A 288 6.74 22.00 2.96
CA THR A 288 7.39 20.79 2.43
C THR A 288 6.32 19.84 1.91
N VAL A 289 6.45 19.40 0.66
CA VAL A 289 5.52 18.48 0.02
C VAL A 289 6.25 17.17 -0.30
N THR A 290 5.62 16.06 0.06
CA THR A 290 6.04 14.71 -0.32
C THR A 290 5.27 14.29 -1.56
N ALA A 291 5.97 13.87 -2.61
CA ALA A 291 5.37 13.28 -3.80
C ALA A 291 5.73 11.79 -3.88
N LYS A 292 4.71 10.95 -4.06
CA LYS A 292 4.85 9.50 -4.23
C LYS A 292 4.43 9.07 -5.63
N ASN A 293 5.34 8.42 -6.35
CA ASN A 293 5.09 7.76 -7.64
C ASN A 293 5.47 6.28 -7.48
N GLY A 294 4.49 5.43 -7.18
CA GLY A 294 4.74 4.04 -6.80
C GLY A 294 5.68 3.95 -5.60
N CYS A 295 6.86 3.35 -5.79
CA CYS A 295 7.91 3.23 -4.76
C CYS A 295 8.89 4.40 -4.69
N ILE A 296 8.78 5.36 -5.59
CA ILE A 296 9.64 6.55 -5.57
C ILE A 296 8.96 7.59 -4.67
N THR A 297 9.64 7.96 -3.59
CA THR A 297 9.25 9.07 -2.72
C THR A 297 10.29 10.18 -2.83
N ILE A 298 9.83 11.39 -3.11
CA ILE A 298 10.68 12.60 -3.13
C ILE A 298 10.02 13.70 -2.33
N THR A 299 10.83 14.62 -1.82
CA THR A 299 10.38 15.82 -1.11
C THR A 299 10.88 17.07 -1.83
N PHE A 300 10.02 18.08 -1.93
CA PHE A 300 10.36 19.39 -2.47
C PHE A 300 9.64 20.47 -1.65
N THR A 301 10.04 21.73 -1.81
CA THR A 301 9.42 22.85 -1.10
C THR A 301 8.55 23.68 -2.04
N VAL A 302 7.35 24.06 -1.59
CA VAL A 302 6.54 25.12 -2.18
C VAL A 302 6.71 26.37 -1.32
N THR A 303 7.28 27.42 -1.91
CA THR A 303 7.44 28.73 -1.28
C THR A 303 6.39 29.69 -1.83
N VAL A 304 5.51 30.17 -0.95
CA VAL A 304 4.48 31.16 -1.26
C VAL A 304 4.92 32.49 -0.68
N ARG A 305 5.26 33.46 -1.54
CA ARG A 305 5.73 34.78 -1.14
C ARG A 305 4.61 35.80 -1.15
N ASP A 306 4.56 36.57 -0.08
CA ASP A 306 3.83 37.84 -0.09
C ASP A 306 4.70 38.92 -0.73
N LEU A 307 4.14 39.58 -1.74
CA LEU A 307 4.77 40.71 -2.42
C LEU A 307 3.90 41.97 -2.33
N GLU A 308 2.74 41.89 -1.66
CA GLU A 308 1.90 43.06 -1.42
C GLU A 308 2.55 43.92 -0.34
N PRO A 309 2.82 45.22 -0.60
CA PRO A 309 3.30 46.11 0.44
C PRO A 309 2.24 46.29 1.54
N PRO A 310 2.62 46.37 2.82
CA PRO A 310 1.68 46.65 3.90
C PRO A 310 1.04 48.02 3.71
N VAL A 311 -0.24 48.14 4.05
CA VAL A 311 -0.94 49.44 4.05
C VAL A 311 -0.72 50.13 5.40
N ILE A 312 -0.10 51.30 5.37
CA ILE A 312 0.10 52.13 6.56
C ILE A 312 -1.07 53.11 6.68
N ILE A 313 -1.88 52.96 7.73
CA ILE A 313 -2.99 53.84 8.07
C ILE A 313 -2.53 54.78 9.18
N GLY A 314 -2.92 56.06 9.08
CA GLY A 314 -2.59 57.08 10.07
C GLY A 314 -1.34 57.88 9.75
N CYS A 315 -0.69 57.67 8.59
CA CYS A 315 0.37 58.55 8.10
C CYS A 315 -0.13 60.00 8.06
N PRO A 316 0.37 60.87 8.95
CA PRO A 316 -0.07 62.25 8.99
C PRO A 316 0.43 62.93 7.72
N LYS A 317 -0.46 63.66 7.03
CA LYS A 317 -0.02 64.64 6.04
C LYS A 317 0.78 65.73 6.76
N ALA A 318 1.53 66.54 6.01
CA ALA A 318 2.34 67.63 6.54
C ALA A 318 1.60 68.41 7.64
N VAL A 319 2.18 68.41 8.85
CA VAL A 319 1.62 69.08 10.01
C VAL A 319 2.31 70.43 10.15
N ILE A 320 1.51 71.50 10.21
CA ILE A 320 2.01 72.84 10.51
C ILE A 320 1.65 73.13 11.96
N LEU A 321 2.67 73.31 12.80
CA LEU A 321 2.51 73.72 14.18
C LEU A 321 2.89 75.20 14.27
N ASN A 322 1.95 76.02 14.71
CA ASN A 322 2.20 77.44 14.94
C ASN A 322 2.57 77.64 16.40
N LEU A 323 3.71 78.29 16.65
CA LEU A 323 4.11 78.73 17.98
C LEU A 323 3.42 80.07 18.30
N GLY A 324 2.87 80.16 19.51
CA GLY A 324 2.39 81.43 20.04
C GLY A 324 3.54 82.40 20.30
N PRO A 325 3.28 83.72 20.39
CA PRO A 325 4.31 84.70 20.76
C PRO A 325 4.92 84.38 22.13
N GLY A 326 6.23 84.10 22.16
CA GLY A 326 6.97 83.77 23.39
C GLY A 326 7.06 82.28 23.75
N GLU A 327 6.42 81.40 22.96
CA GLU A 327 6.53 79.94 23.12
C GLU A 327 7.75 79.42 22.32
N CYS A 328 8.54 78.52 22.91
CA CYS A 328 9.72 77.92 22.26
C CYS A 328 9.49 76.48 21.78
N GLU A 329 8.38 75.85 22.18
CA GLU A 329 8.09 74.46 21.90
C GLU A 329 6.62 74.28 21.52
N ALA A 330 6.34 73.40 20.56
CA ALA A 330 5.00 72.97 20.22
C ALA A 330 4.95 71.45 20.35
N SER A 331 4.04 70.92 21.16
CA SER A 331 3.79 69.49 21.21
C SER A 331 2.76 69.09 20.16
N TRP A 332 3.01 67.99 19.48
CA TRP A 332 2.04 67.39 18.59
C TRP A 332 1.96 65.89 18.86
N ASP A 333 0.78 65.46 19.30
CA ASP A 333 0.50 64.05 19.51
C ASP A 333 0.13 63.42 18.18
N ALA A 334 1.08 62.69 17.59
CA ALA A 334 0.84 61.95 16.37
C ALA A 334 -0.26 60.89 16.62
N PRO A 335 -1.23 60.73 15.70
CA PRO A 335 -2.16 59.62 15.79
C PRO A 335 -1.37 58.29 15.73
N PRO A 336 -1.86 57.24 16.40
CA PRO A 336 -1.21 55.94 16.35
C PRO A 336 -1.11 55.45 14.91
N LEU A 337 0.08 55.05 14.49
CA LEU A 337 0.30 54.40 13.20
C LEU A 337 -0.12 52.94 13.30
N MET A 338 -0.85 52.46 12.29
CA MET A 338 -1.20 51.05 12.18
C MET A 338 -0.74 50.54 10.82
N ALA A 339 0.08 49.48 10.83
CA ALA A 339 0.37 48.70 9.64
C ALA A 339 -0.66 47.57 9.56
N MET A 340 -1.42 47.53 8.47
CA MET A 340 -2.26 46.39 8.15
C MET A 340 -1.65 45.65 6.97
N ASP A 341 -1.49 44.35 7.16
CA ASP A 341 -1.12 43.42 6.11
C ASP A 341 -2.24 42.39 5.98
N ASN A 342 -2.51 41.98 4.74
CA ASN A 342 -3.63 41.09 4.44
C ASN A 342 -3.38 39.68 5.03
N CYS A 343 -2.12 39.31 5.29
CA CYS A 343 -1.69 38.01 5.78
C CYS A 343 -0.99 38.08 7.12
N SER A 344 -1.82 38.13 8.17
CA SER A 344 -1.39 38.10 9.57
C SER A 344 -0.76 36.76 9.93
N GLY A 345 0.56 36.64 9.77
CA GLY A 345 1.30 35.44 10.13
C GLY A 345 2.83 35.52 10.02
N THR A 346 3.40 36.52 9.35
CA THR A 346 4.83 36.79 9.48
C THR A 346 5.01 37.84 10.57
N ASN A 347 5.72 37.47 11.64
CA ASN A 347 6.17 38.44 12.63
C ASN A 347 6.86 39.57 11.87
N PHE A 348 6.34 40.79 12.00
CA PHE A 348 7.09 42.00 11.69
C PHE A 348 8.32 42.01 12.59
N GLY A 349 9.39 41.37 12.12
CA GLY A 349 10.72 41.52 12.68
C GLY A 349 11.06 42.99 12.65
N GLU A 350 11.53 43.47 13.80
CA GLU A 350 11.89 44.85 14.09
C GLU A 350 12.60 45.55 12.91
N PRO A 351 12.33 46.86 12.71
CA PRO A 351 13.13 47.65 11.79
C PRO A 351 14.59 47.68 12.29
N LYS A 352 15.53 47.42 11.37
CA LYS A 352 16.95 47.70 11.55
C LYS A 352 17.23 49.19 11.74
#